data_AF-A0A6G1BIE5-F1
#
_entry.id   AF-A0A6G1BIE5-F1
#
_cell.length_a   1.000
_cell.length_b   1.000
_cell.length_c   1.000
_cell.angle_alpha   90.00
_cell.angle_beta   90.00
_cell.angle_gamma   90.00
#
_symmetry.space_group_name_H-M   'P 1'
#
loop_
_entity.id
_entity.type
_entity.pdbx_description
1 polymer ?
#
loop_
_entity_poly.entity_id
_entity_poly.type
_entity_poly.pdbx_seq_one_letter_code
_entity_poly.pdbx_strand_id
1 'polypeptide(L)'
;MAFLAGLAALLTVLLAAAFRHLRRHPPAAAAGFFHPYTNDGGGGERVLWCAVRAVQELCPGLTCAVFTGDTDASPDGLTARALDRFGVRLLRPPQVVHLNRRKWIEASTYPHFTMIGQSLGSVYLAWEALIKFTPHFYFDTSGYAFTYPLARLFGCKVICYTHYPTISSDMVERVKQRSSMYNNDSRIAGSIWLSRCKILYYSIFSWLYGLVGSCAHLVMVNSSWTRSHIENIWRIPERTRRVYPPCDTSALQMLPLERPTTPPILISVAQFRPEKAHGLQLEAFAIALEKLGPEFTKPKLQFVGSCRNKQDLERLQKLRDRSTELHIDELVEFHKDISYRDLVQLLVGAVAGLHSMTDEHFGISVVEYMAAGAIPIAHKSAGPMMDIVLDEDGHQTGFLASEKEEYADAIVKVLRMPEAERQEMAEAARKRAQRFSEQRFHEDFTEAVRPILTATRD
;
A
#
# COMPACT_ATOMS: atom_id res chain seq x y z
N MET A 1 24.84 19.86 25.29
CA MET A 1 26.26 19.45 25.14
C MET A 1 26.45 17.94 25.30
N ALA A 2 26.11 17.33 26.44
CA ALA A 2 26.30 15.88 26.65
C ALA A 2 25.53 14.97 25.67
N PHE A 3 24.29 15.33 25.32
CA PHE A 3 23.49 14.56 24.35
C PHE A 3 24.08 14.58 22.93
N LEU A 4 24.53 15.76 22.48
CA LEU A 4 25.20 15.93 21.17
C LEU A 4 26.54 15.19 21.13
N ALA A 5 27.30 15.20 22.23
CA ALA A 5 28.54 14.44 22.36
C ALA A 5 28.30 12.92 22.34
N GLY A 6 27.23 12.45 22.99
CA GLY A 6 26.83 11.04 22.94
C GLY A 6 26.39 10.58 21.55
N LEU A 7 25.62 11.41 20.83
CA LEU A 7 25.20 11.14 19.46
C LEU A 7 26.41 11.09 18.50
N ALA A 8 27.34 12.02 18.65
CA ALA A 8 28.58 12.06 17.87
C ALA A 8 29.46 10.83 18.15
N ALA A 9 29.59 10.41 19.41
CA ALA A 9 30.33 9.20 19.78
C ALA A 9 29.70 7.94 19.16
N LEU A 10 28.37 7.80 19.23
CA LEU A 10 27.65 6.68 18.62
C LEU A 10 27.84 6.64 17.10
N LEU A 11 27.72 7.79 16.43
CA LEU A 11 27.95 7.90 14.99
C LEU A 11 29.39 7.52 14.63
N THR A 12 30.37 7.96 15.43
CA THR A 12 31.78 7.62 15.23
C THR A 12 32.04 6.13 15.37
N VAL A 13 31.40 5.48 16.36
CA VAL A 13 31.47 4.02 16.54
C VAL A 13 30.84 3.29 15.35
N LEU A 14 29.66 3.71 14.89
CA LEU A 14 29.00 3.14 13.73
C LEU A 14 29.83 3.30 12.46
N LEU A 15 30.41 4.48 12.23
CA LEU A 15 31.32 4.75 11.11
C LEU A 15 32.57 3.88 11.18
N ALA A 16 33.20 3.77 12.36
CA ALA A 16 34.39 2.94 12.53
C ALA A 16 34.08 1.45 12.32
N ALA A 17 32.94 0.97 12.81
CA ALA A 17 32.50 -0.41 12.64
C ALA A 17 32.13 -0.71 11.18
N ALA A 18 31.38 0.18 10.52
CA ALA A 18 31.07 0.06 9.08
C ALA A 18 32.34 0.09 8.23
N PHE A 19 33.29 0.99 8.51
CA PHE A 19 34.57 1.06 7.80
C PHE A 19 35.42 -0.19 7.98
N ARG A 20 35.51 -0.72 9.21
CA ARG A 20 36.22 -2.00 9.47
C ARG A 20 35.55 -3.16 8.76
N HIS A 21 34.21 -3.18 8.71
CA HIS A 21 33.44 -4.20 7.99
C HIS A 21 33.71 -4.12 6.49
N LEU A 22 33.55 -2.93 5.89
CA LEU A 22 33.81 -2.68 4.47
C LEU A 22 35.21 -3.09 4.02
N ARG A 23 36.23 -2.85 4.85
CA ARG A 23 37.60 -3.28 4.57
C ARG A 23 37.76 -4.81 4.50
N ARG A 24 36.94 -5.55 5.24
CA ARG A 24 36.99 -7.02 5.29
C ARG A 24 36.00 -7.67 4.32
N HIS A 25 34.89 -7.00 4.07
CA HIS A 25 33.74 -7.49 3.32
C HIS A 25 33.24 -6.37 2.41
N PRO A 26 33.87 -6.16 1.24
CA PRO A 26 33.37 -5.22 0.25
C PRO A 26 31.95 -5.62 -0.19
N PRO A 27 31.10 -4.67 -0.64
CA PRO A 27 29.74 -4.99 -1.09
C PRO A 27 29.75 -6.04 -2.20
N ALA A 28 29.00 -7.11 -2.01
CA ALA A 28 28.86 -8.18 -3.00
C ALA A 28 28.06 -7.68 -4.21
N ALA A 29 28.38 -8.14 -5.42
CA ALA A 29 27.61 -7.89 -6.63
C ALA A 29 26.23 -8.58 -6.56
N ALA A 30 25.33 -7.99 -5.80
CA ALA A 30 24.02 -8.52 -5.46
C ALA A 30 23.01 -7.39 -5.22
N ALA A 31 21.74 -7.71 -5.45
CA ALA A 31 20.59 -6.93 -4.99
C ALA A 31 20.06 -7.54 -3.69
N GLY A 32 20.12 -6.79 -2.59
CA GLY A 32 19.54 -7.17 -1.31
C GLY A 32 18.24 -6.42 -1.06
N PHE A 33 17.12 -7.14 -0.98
CA PHE A 33 15.79 -6.62 -0.73
C PHE A 33 15.49 -6.68 0.77
N PHE A 34 15.48 -5.53 1.42
CA PHE A 34 15.09 -5.38 2.81
C PHE A 34 13.57 -5.43 2.92
N HIS A 35 13.05 -6.60 3.32
CA HIS A 35 11.62 -6.84 3.44
C HIS A 35 11.32 -7.77 4.64
N PRO A 36 11.25 -7.22 5.88
CA PRO A 36 11.19 -8.03 7.11
C PRO A 36 9.96 -8.94 7.27
N TYR A 37 8.91 -8.75 6.47
CA TYR A 37 7.65 -9.51 6.50
C TYR A 37 7.36 -10.11 5.12
N THR A 38 7.72 -11.36 4.93
CA THR A 38 7.52 -12.10 3.67
C THR A 38 6.35 -13.07 3.74
N ASN A 39 5.46 -12.96 4.73
CA ASN A 39 4.31 -13.85 4.96
C ASN A 39 2.98 -13.11 5.15
N ASP A 40 2.96 -11.79 5.05
CA ASP A 40 1.79 -10.96 5.33
C ASP A 40 0.69 -11.07 4.27
N GLY A 41 0.99 -11.56 3.05
CA GLY A 41 0.02 -11.77 1.98
C GLY A 41 -0.53 -10.47 1.38
N GLY A 42 0.08 -9.32 1.69
CA GLY A 42 -0.37 -7.99 1.26
C GLY A 42 0.26 -7.51 -0.05
N GLY A 43 -0.22 -6.37 -0.55
CA GLY A 43 0.32 -5.74 -1.78
C GLY A 43 1.80 -5.35 -1.70
N GLY A 44 2.34 -5.14 -0.49
CA GLY A 44 3.78 -4.91 -0.28
C GLY A 44 4.63 -6.13 -0.64
N GLU A 45 4.20 -7.31 -0.21
CA GLU A 45 4.87 -8.58 -0.51
C GLU A 45 4.81 -8.87 -2.02
N ARG A 46 3.70 -8.53 -2.68
CA ARG A 46 3.62 -8.63 -4.14
C ARG A 46 4.63 -7.75 -4.87
N VAL A 47 4.78 -6.50 -4.45
CA VAL A 47 5.78 -5.58 -5.02
C VAL A 47 7.18 -6.15 -4.85
N LEU A 48 7.51 -6.72 -3.69
CA LEU A 48 8.77 -7.42 -3.49
C LEU A 48 8.99 -8.49 -4.56
N TRP A 49 8.03 -9.40 -4.77
CA TRP A 49 8.23 -10.50 -5.71
C TRP A 49 8.31 -10.05 -7.16
N CYS A 50 7.49 -9.08 -7.57
CA CYS A 50 7.57 -8.51 -8.91
C CYS A 50 8.91 -7.78 -9.13
N ALA A 51 9.42 -7.06 -8.11
CA ALA A 51 10.71 -6.39 -8.16
C ALA A 51 11.88 -7.39 -8.22
N VAL A 52 11.85 -8.46 -7.42
CA VAL A 52 12.84 -9.54 -7.46
C VAL A 52 12.88 -10.18 -8.85
N ARG A 53 11.71 -10.53 -9.40
CA ARG A 53 11.59 -11.07 -10.76
C ARG A 53 12.17 -10.10 -11.80
N ALA A 54 11.80 -8.82 -11.76
CA ALA A 54 12.31 -7.81 -12.69
C ALA A 54 13.85 -7.67 -12.63
N VAL A 55 14.44 -7.70 -11.43
CA VAL A 55 15.91 -7.68 -11.28
C VAL A 55 16.55 -8.96 -11.81
N GLN A 56 15.95 -10.14 -11.59
CA GLN A 56 16.45 -11.40 -12.13
C GLN A 56 16.42 -11.43 -13.67
N GLU A 57 15.37 -10.89 -14.28
CA GLU A 57 15.24 -10.77 -15.74
C GLU A 57 16.21 -9.74 -16.32
N LEU A 58 16.29 -8.54 -15.72
CA LEU A 58 17.17 -7.47 -16.18
C LEU A 58 18.65 -7.81 -16.02
N CYS A 59 19.02 -8.46 -14.91
CA CYS A 59 20.40 -8.83 -14.59
C CYS A 59 20.50 -10.33 -14.20
N PRO A 60 20.53 -11.26 -15.18
CA PRO A 60 20.53 -12.70 -14.92
C PRO A 60 21.69 -13.20 -14.04
N GLY A 61 22.83 -12.51 -14.02
CA GLY A 61 23.97 -12.85 -13.17
C GLY A 61 23.98 -12.21 -11.77
N LEU A 62 23.01 -11.32 -11.47
CA LEU A 62 22.98 -10.60 -10.19
C LEU A 62 22.24 -11.42 -9.13
N THR A 63 22.92 -11.79 -8.05
CA THR A 63 22.29 -12.50 -6.94
C THR A 63 21.22 -11.61 -6.29
N CYS A 64 20.02 -12.17 -6.06
CA CYS A 64 18.96 -11.50 -5.32
C CYS A 64 18.86 -12.13 -3.93
N ALA A 65 19.14 -11.35 -2.89
CA ALA A 65 18.99 -11.74 -1.50
C ALA A 65 17.77 -11.04 -0.88
N VAL A 66 17.01 -11.72 -0.04
CA VAL A 66 15.87 -11.18 0.70
C VAL A 66 16.18 -11.21 2.18
N PHE A 67 16.17 -10.03 2.82
CA PHE A 67 16.31 -9.91 4.26
C PHE A 67 14.92 -9.98 4.91
N THR A 68 14.67 -11.05 5.65
CA THR A 68 13.35 -11.32 6.24
C THR A 68 13.48 -11.70 7.71
N GLY A 69 12.50 -11.29 8.53
CA GLY A 69 12.38 -11.75 9.91
C GLY A 69 11.55 -13.02 10.07
N ASP A 70 11.07 -13.60 8.97
CA ASP A 70 10.34 -14.87 8.99
C ASP A 70 11.31 -16.04 9.21
N THR A 71 11.06 -16.81 10.27
CA THR A 71 11.91 -17.93 10.66
C THR A 71 11.69 -19.17 9.80
N ASP A 72 10.51 -19.27 9.17
CA ASP A 72 10.12 -20.36 8.25
C ASP A 72 10.55 -20.10 6.80
N ALA A 73 11.13 -18.94 6.49
CA ALA A 73 11.50 -18.58 5.13
C ALA A 73 12.65 -19.47 4.60
N SER A 74 12.45 -20.11 3.46
CA SER A 74 13.52 -20.81 2.72
C SER A 74 13.52 -20.33 1.27
N PRO A 75 14.63 -20.48 0.51
CA PRO A 75 14.67 -20.08 -0.90
C PRO A 75 13.50 -20.67 -1.71
N ASP A 76 13.26 -21.97 -1.57
CA ASP A 76 12.18 -22.66 -2.27
C ASP A 76 10.80 -22.29 -1.71
N GLY A 77 10.69 -22.12 -0.38
CA GLY A 77 9.44 -21.72 0.27
C GLY A 77 8.98 -20.31 -0.15
N LEU A 78 9.92 -19.36 -0.27
CA LEU A 78 9.62 -18.01 -0.76
C LEU A 78 9.27 -18.02 -2.25
N THR A 79 9.92 -18.88 -3.05
CA THR A 79 9.60 -19.05 -4.49
C THR A 79 8.19 -19.62 -4.68
N ALA A 80 7.86 -20.67 -3.93
CA ALA A 80 6.51 -21.25 -3.93
C ALA A 80 5.47 -20.21 -3.48
N ARG A 81 5.75 -19.47 -2.40
CA ARG A 81 4.86 -18.41 -1.89
C ARG A 81 4.61 -17.31 -2.91
N ALA A 82 5.65 -16.85 -3.62
CA ALA A 82 5.52 -15.84 -4.68
C ALA A 82 4.57 -16.32 -5.79
N LEU A 83 4.67 -17.59 -6.19
CA LEU A 83 3.82 -18.19 -7.19
C LEU A 83 2.39 -18.43 -6.66
N ASP A 84 2.25 -19.11 -5.54
CA ASP A 84 0.95 -19.58 -5.02
C ASP A 84 0.06 -18.43 -4.56
N ARG A 85 0.63 -17.38 -3.96
CA ARG A 85 -0.14 -16.25 -3.42
C ARG A 85 -0.34 -15.12 -4.42
N PHE A 86 0.60 -14.91 -5.35
CA PHE A 86 0.61 -13.73 -6.20
C PHE A 86 0.74 -14.03 -7.69
N GLY A 87 0.88 -15.30 -8.09
CA GLY A 87 1.10 -15.67 -9.49
C GLY A 87 2.48 -15.29 -10.04
N VAL A 88 3.42 -14.85 -9.18
CA VAL A 88 4.72 -14.33 -9.62
C VAL A 88 5.76 -15.44 -9.67
N ARG A 89 6.08 -15.90 -10.88
CA ARG A 89 7.13 -16.92 -11.10
C ARG A 89 8.51 -16.28 -11.09
N LEU A 90 9.32 -16.59 -10.07
CA LEU A 90 10.74 -16.21 -10.03
C LEU A 90 11.57 -17.09 -10.98
N LEU A 91 12.63 -16.53 -11.55
CA LEU A 91 13.53 -17.26 -12.47
C LEU A 91 14.45 -18.21 -11.70
N ARG A 92 14.76 -17.85 -10.45
CA ARG A 92 15.54 -18.67 -9.52
C ARG A 92 15.16 -18.36 -8.06
N PRO A 93 15.36 -19.30 -7.13
CA PRO A 93 15.16 -19.03 -5.72
C PRO A 93 16.04 -17.86 -5.22
N PRO A 94 15.48 -16.91 -4.45
CA PRO A 94 16.28 -15.86 -3.84
C PRO A 94 17.11 -16.42 -2.69
N GLN A 95 18.29 -15.83 -2.45
CA GLN A 95 19.04 -16.10 -1.23
C GLN A 95 18.27 -15.52 -0.03
N VAL A 96 18.15 -16.29 1.06
CA VAL A 96 17.46 -15.84 2.27
C VAL A 96 18.46 -15.41 3.32
N VAL A 97 18.27 -14.20 3.87
CA VAL A 97 19.03 -13.69 5.01
C VAL A 97 18.07 -13.46 6.17
N HIS A 98 18.03 -14.41 7.10
CA HIS A 98 17.16 -14.32 8.27
C HIS A 98 17.61 -13.22 9.22
N LEU A 99 16.64 -12.49 9.79
CA LEU A 99 16.83 -11.43 10.77
C LEU A 99 16.15 -11.80 12.08
N ASN A 100 16.89 -11.72 13.18
CA ASN A 100 16.40 -12.10 14.51
C ASN A 100 15.88 -10.90 15.32
N ARG A 101 16.11 -9.68 14.83
CA ARG A 101 15.79 -8.43 15.55
C ARG A 101 14.48 -7.79 15.10
N ARG A 102 13.60 -8.51 14.40
CA ARG A 102 12.33 -7.98 13.87
C ARG A 102 11.44 -7.30 14.93
N LYS A 103 11.46 -7.78 16.18
CA LYS A 103 10.68 -7.16 17.28
C LYS A 103 10.89 -5.64 17.43
N TRP A 104 12.05 -5.12 17.05
CA TRP A 104 12.36 -3.69 17.16
C TRP A 104 11.68 -2.83 16.09
N ILE A 105 11.02 -3.41 15.09
CA ILE A 105 10.18 -2.66 14.14
C ILE A 105 8.69 -2.85 14.41
N GLU A 106 8.31 -3.56 15.47
CA GLU A 106 6.92 -3.78 15.86
C GLU A 106 6.38 -2.60 16.70
N ALA A 107 5.15 -2.17 16.43
CA ALA A 107 4.53 -1.07 17.15
C ALA A 107 4.32 -1.37 18.64
N SER A 108 4.06 -2.64 18.98
CA SER A 108 3.90 -3.15 20.35
C SER A 108 5.12 -2.91 21.24
N THR A 109 6.31 -2.83 20.65
CA THR A 109 7.57 -2.55 21.36
C THR A 109 7.63 -1.12 21.88
N TYR A 110 6.84 -0.20 21.32
CA TYR A 110 6.90 1.23 21.61
C TYR A 110 5.51 1.79 21.93
N PRO A 111 5.04 1.70 23.19
CA PRO A 111 3.74 2.23 23.60
C PRO A 111 3.65 3.76 23.48
N HIS A 112 4.79 4.46 23.46
CA HIS A 112 4.89 5.89 23.26
C HIS A 112 5.94 6.18 22.19
N PHE A 113 5.76 7.27 21.44
CA PHE A 113 6.69 7.68 20.37
C PHE A 113 6.97 6.58 19.34
N THR A 114 5.93 5.81 19.00
CA THR A 114 6.03 4.61 18.16
C THR A 114 6.75 4.86 16.84
N MET A 115 6.47 5.98 16.16
CA MET A 115 7.09 6.28 14.85
C MET A 115 8.62 6.38 14.92
N ILE A 116 9.17 7.16 15.87
CA ILE A 116 10.63 7.26 16.03
C ILE A 116 11.22 5.98 16.62
N GLY A 117 10.49 5.30 17.50
CA GLY A 117 10.87 3.99 18.03
C GLY A 117 11.09 2.96 16.92
N GLN A 118 10.09 2.72 16.08
CA GLN A 118 10.18 1.82 14.92
C GLN A 118 11.24 2.31 13.91
N SER A 119 11.37 3.62 13.71
CA SER A 119 12.39 4.18 12.81
C SER A 119 13.80 3.83 13.29
N LEU A 120 14.12 4.02 14.57
CA LEU A 120 15.42 3.65 15.15
C LEU A 120 15.61 2.12 15.22
N GLY A 121 14.55 1.39 15.55
CA GLY A 121 14.58 -0.07 15.51
C GLY A 121 14.85 -0.63 14.11
N SER A 122 14.38 0.03 13.06
CA SER A 122 14.69 -0.33 11.68
C SER A 122 16.17 -0.17 11.34
N VAL A 123 16.83 0.86 11.89
CA VAL A 123 18.30 1.03 11.77
C VAL A 123 19.02 -0.15 12.41
N TYR A 124 18.56 -0.60 13.57
CA TYR A 124 19.16 -1.74 14.26
C TYR A 124 18.97 -3.06 13.51
N LEU A 125 17.78 -3.25 12.92
CA LEU A 125 17.48 -4.40 12.08
C LEU A 125 18.31 -4.39 10.78
N ALA A 126 18.46 -3.23 10.14
CA ALA A 126 19.29 -3.07 8.96
C ALA A 126 20.78 -3.26 9.27
N TRP A 127 21.25 -2.86 10.45
CA TRP A 127 22.60 -3.16 10.92
C TRP A 127 22.85 -4.67 10.99
N GLU A 128 21.90 -5.45 11.54
CA GLU A 128 21.98 -6.92 11.51
C GLU A 128 22.02 -7.45 10.07
N ALA A 129 21.14 -6.95 9.20
CA ALA A 129 21.07 -7.36 7.80
C ALA A 129 22.41 -7.15 7.08
N LEU A 130 22.97 -5.94 7.18
CA LEU A 130 24.19 -5.53 6.47
C LEU A 130 25.46 -6.18 7.05
N ILE A 131 25.49 -6.54 8.34
CA ILE A 131 26.58 -7.38 8.88
C ILE A 131 26.53 -8.79 8.30
N LYS A 132 25.33 -9.38 8.20
CA LYS A 132 25.16 -10.74 7.68
C LYS A 132 25.45 -10.82 6.18
N PHE A 133 25.04 -9.81 5.42
CA PHE A 133 25.25 -9.73 3.98
C PHE A 133 25.19 -8.28 3.50
N THR A 134 26.28 -7.77 2.94
CA THR A 134 26.36 -6.42 2.36
C THR A 134 26.16 -6.48 0.84
N PRO A 135 24.99 -6.11 0.30
CA PRO A 135 24.77 -6.06 -1.15
C PRO A 135 25.31 -4.76 -1.75
N HIS A 136 25.69 -4.78 -3.02
CA HIS A 136 26.00 -3.55 -3.75
C HIS A 136 24.73 -2.71 -3.97
N PHE A 137 23.59 -3.33 -4.25
CA PHE A 137 22.30 -2.65 -4.39
C PHE A 137 21.39 -3.01 -3.23
N TYR A 138 21.03 -2.01 -2.41
CA TYR A 138 20.13 -2.18 -1.28
C TYR A 138 18.75 -1.67 -1.65
N PHE A 139 17.78 -2.57 -1.78
CA PHE A 139 16.39 -2.27 -2.07
C PHE A 139 15.57 -2.24 -0.79
N ASP A 140 14.99 -1.10 -0.43
CA ASP A 140 13.94 -1.04 0.57
C ASP A 140 12.57 -1.13 -0.10
N THR A 141 11.82 -2.19 0.22
CA THR A 141 10.48 -2.44 -0.30
C THR A 141 9.43 -2.46 0.83
N SER A 142 9.81 -2.10 2.05
CA SER A 142 8.91 -2.05 3.21
C SER A 142 8.70 -0.64 3.75
N GLY A 143 9.50 0.35 3.32
CA GLY A 143 9.33 1.76 3.68
C GLY A 143 10.10 2.20 4.93
N TYR A 144 11.24 1.57 5.22
CA TYR A 144 12.12 1.91 6.34
C TYR A 144 13.24 2.89 5.94
N ALA A 145 12.87 4.14 5.64
CA ALA A 145 13.81 5.16 5.13
C ALA A 145 14.99 5.49 6.07
N PHE A 146 14.81 5.29 7.37
CA PHE A 146 15.89 5.49 8.34
C PHE A 146 17.08 4.54 8.14
N THR A 147 16.89 3.44 7.39
CA THR A 147 17.98 2.52 7.05
C THR A 147 18.92 3.05 5.97
N TYR A 148 18.52 4.08 5.20
CA TYR A 148 19.25 4.51 4.00
C TYR A 148 20.63 5.09 4.29
N PRO A 149 20.81 6.00 5.28
CA PRO A 149 22.14 6.48 5.62
C PRO A 149 23.06 5.32 6.01
N LEU A 150 22.54 4.35 6.78
CA LEU A 150 23.33 3.20 7.21
C LEU A 150 23.75 2.33 6.02
N ALA A 151 22.84 2.00 5.11
CA ALA A 151 23.16 1.23 3.91
C ALA A 151 24.25 1.93 3.06
N ARG A 152 24.20 3.27 2.94
CA ARG A 152 25.28 4.04 2.28
C ARG A 152 26.61 3.93 3.00
N LEU A 153 26.62 3.95 4.34
CA LEU A 153 27.85 3.77 5.14
C LEU A 153 28.46 2.37 4.95
N PHE A 154 27.64 1.37 4.59
CA PHE A 154 28.08 0.04 4.17
C PHE A 154 28.37 -0.04 2.66
N GLY A 155 28.50 1.09 1.96
CA GLY A 155 28.87 1.13 0.54
C GLY A 155 27.75 0.76 -0.44
N CYS A 156 26.51 0.65 0.01
CA CYS A 156 25.38 0.23 -0.84
C CYS A 156 24.85 1.40 -1.69
N LYS A 157 24.40 1.08 -2.90
CA LYS A 157 23.48 1.89 -3.70
C LYS A 157 22.05 1.66 -3.22
N VAL A 158 21.53 2.61 -2.45
CA VAL A 158 20.15 2.58 -1.93
C VAL A 158 19.13 2.88 -3.03
N ILE A 159 18.17 1.98 -3.20
CA ILE A 159 16.99 2.09 -4.07
C ILE A 159 15.77 1.81 -3.17
N CYS A 160 14.67 2.52 -3.33
CA CYS A 160 13.47 2.22 -2.56
C CYS A 160 12.20 2.23 -3.40
N TYR A 161 11.22 1.42 -2.98
CA TYR A 161 9.84 1.50 -3.42
C TYR A 161 8.97 1.88 -2.23
N THR A 162 8.46 3.11 -2.22
CA THR A 162 7.67 3.66 -1.12
C THR A 162 6.19 3.53 -1.43
N HIS A 163 5.51 2.66 -0.68
CA HIS A 163 4.05 2.46 -0.76
C HIS A 163 3.25 3.62 -0.19
N TYR A 164 3.79 4.26 0.85
CA TYR A 164 3.26 5.45 1.49
C TYR A 164 4.33 6.03 2.43
N PRO A 165 4.34 7.34 2.67
CA PRO A 165 5.34 7.94 3.53
C PRO A 165 5.09 7.56 5.00
N THR A 166 6.16 7.39 5.80
CA THR A 166 6.05 7.14 7.24
C THR A 166 5.34 8.29 7.96
N ILE A 167 5.51 9.52 7.45
CA ILE A 167 4.76 10.71 7.84
C ILE A 167 4.37 11.49 6.59
N SER A 168 3.09 11.85 6.46
CA SER A 168 2.61 12.69 5.35
C SER A 168 2.37 14.14 5.79
N SER A 169 2.33 15.05 4.82
CA SER A 169 1.94 16.45 5.05
C SER A 169 0.53 16.52 5.67
N ASP A 170 -0.38 15.67 5.21
CA ASP A 170 -1.77 15.62 5.66
C ASP A 170 -1.87 15.20 7.13
N MET A 171 -1.02 14.27 7.58
CA MET A 171 -0.93 13.92 9.01
C MET A 171 -0.52 15.12 9.86
N VAL A 172 0.42 15.93 9.39
CA VAL A 172 0.86 17.15 10.10
C VAL A 172 -0.25 18.19 10.09
N GLU A 173 -0.91 18.39 8.96
CA GLU A 173 -1.99 19.35 8.80
C GLU A 173 -3.22 19.00 9.64
N ARG A 174 -3.63 17.73 9.69
CA ARG A 174 -4.74 17.26 10.53
C ARG A 174 -4.50 17.50 12.02
N VAL A 175 -3.27 17.32 12.50
CA VAL A 175 -2.93 17.65 13.89
C VAL A 175 -2.98 19.16 14.11
N LYS A 176 -2.54 19.99 13.15
CA LYS A 176 -2.69 21.45 13.21
C LYS A 176 -4.16 21.88 13.25
N GLN A 177 -5.00 21.21 12.47
CA GLN A 177 -6.46 21.44 12.41
C GLN A 177 -7.23 20.80 13.58
N ARG A 178 -6.56 20.01 14.43
CA ARG A 178 -7.16 19.27 15.57
C ARG A 178 -8.31 18.33 15.15
N SER A 179 -8.30 17.78 13.92
CA SER A 179 -9.36 16.86 13.47
C SER A 179 -9.20 15.50 14.14
N SER A 180 -10.29 14.90 14.63
CA SER A 180 -10.29 13.54 15.17
C SER A 180 -10.48 12.53 14.05
N MET A 181 -9.47 11.70 13.81
CA MET A 181 -9.51 10.57 12.86
C MET A 181 -8.73 9.39 13.45
N TYR A 182 -8.70 8.23 12.79
CA TYR A 182 -8.06 7.01 13.31
C TYR A 182 -6.57 7.19 13.70
N ASN A 183 -5.87 8.16 13.11
CA ASN A 183 -4.47 8.49 13.40
C ASN A 183 -4.30 9.69 14.36
N ASN A 184 -5.39 10.30 14.83
CA ASN A 184 -5.37 11.40 15.80
C ASN A 184 -6.41 11.19 16.92
N ASP A 185 -5.93 10.65 18.04
CA ASP A 185 -6.70 10.36 19.25
C ASP A 185 -7.47 11.61 19.75
N SER A 186 -8.73 11.41 20.16
CA SER A 186 -9.63 12.46 20.61
C SER A 186 -9.12 13.21 21.85
N ARG A 187 -8.32 12.56 22.72
CA ARG A 187 -7.67 13.19 23.88
C ARG A 187 -6.58 14.17 23.44
N ILE A 188 -5.88 13.88 22.34
CA ILE A 188 -4.87 14.77 21.77
C ILE A 188 -5.55 15.95 21.07
N ALA A 189 -6.60 15.67 20.27
CA ALA A 189 -7.40 16.70 19.61
C ALA A 189 -8.06 17.67 20.62
N GLY A 190 -8.50 17.16 21.78
CA GLY A 190 -9.11 17.93 22.86
C GLY A 190 -8.17 18.87 23.62
N SER A 191 -6.84 18.69 23.54
CA SER A 191 -5.86 19.46 24.32
C SER A 191 -4.93 20.30 23.45
N ILE A 192 -4.91 21.63 23.70
CA ILE A 192 -4.06 22.59 22.99
C ILE A 192 -2.57 22.28 23.21
N TRP A 193 -2.18 21.92 24.44
CA TRP A 193 -0.79 21.65 24.78
C TRP A 193 -0.30 20.33 24.17
N LEU A 194 -1.09 19.26 24.27
CA LEU A 194 -0.75 17.96 23.65
C LEU A 194 -0.69 18.05 22.13
N SER A 195 -1.61 18.82 21.51
CA SER A 195 -1.57 19.10 20.07
C SER A 195 -0.28 19.85 19.69
N ARG A 196 0.13 20.88 20.44
CA ARG A 196 1.39 21.62 20.19
C ARG A 196 2.64 20.74 20.33
N CYS A 197 2.71 19.90 21.35
CA CYS A 197 3.81 18.93 21.52
C CYS A 197 3.85 17.92 20.36
N LYS A 198 2.69 17.40 19.92
CA LYS A 198 2.61 16.49 18.78
C LYS A 198 3.04 17.16 17.47
N ILE A 199 2.68 18.42 17.25
CA ILE A 199 3.12 19.20 16.09
C ILE A 199 4.64 19.37 16.10
N LEU A 200 5.24 19.73 17.24
CA LEU A 200 6.69 19.85 17.36
C LEU A 200 7.38 18.51 17.06
N TYR A 201 6.88 17.42 17.65
CA TYR A 201 7.38 16.07 17.39
C TYR A 201 7.28 15.69 15.90
N TYR A 202 6.13 15.90 15.27
CA TYR A 202 5.93 15.63 13.85
C TYR A 202 6.79 16.51 12.95
N SER A 203 7.02 17.77 13.32
CA SER A 203 7.88 18.68 12.57
C SER A 203 9.34 18.21 12.61
N ILE A 204 9.84 17.86 13.81
CA ILE A 204 11.19 17.29 13.97
C ILE A 204 11.31 15.96 13.22
N PHE A 205 10.32 15.07 13.38
CA PHE A 205 10.33 13.76 12.72
C PHE A 205 10.28 13.90 11.19
N SER A 206 9.46 14.79 10.65
CA SER A 206 9.38 15.08 9.21
C SER A 206 10.72 15.60 8.67
N TRP A 207 11.38 16.50 9.40
CA TRP A 207 12.72 16.98 9.04
C TRP A 207 13.76 15.84 9.03
N LEU A 208 13.77 14.98 10.07
CA LEU A 208 14.65 13.78 10.08
C LEU A 208 14.32 12.84 8.92
N TYR A 209 13.03 12.58 8.66
CA TYR A 209 12.56 11.70 7.60
C TYR A 209 13.00 12.22 6.22
N GLY A 210 12.94 13.53 5.99
CA GLY A 210 13.49 14.17 4.80
C GLY A 210 15.00 13.98 4.66
N LEU A 211 15.74 14.19 5.75
CA LEU A 211 17.20 14.02 5.75
C LEU A 211 17.60 12.57 5.41
N VAL A 212 17.03 11.58 6.10
CA VAL A 212 17.37 10.17 5.86
C VAL A 212 16.84 9.66 4.52
N GLY A 213 15.66 10.10 4.08
CA GLY A 213 15.09 9.76 2.78
C GLY A 213 15.93 10.27 1.60
N SER A 214 16.50 11.47 1.73
CA SER A 214 17.36 12.09 0.70
C SER A 214 18.63 11.28 0.36
N CYS A 215 18.99 10.29 1.19
CA CYS A 215 20.10 9.37 0.98
C CYS A 215 19.83 8.31 -0.12
N ALA A 216 18.59 8.12 -0.57
CA ALA A 216 18.27 7.19 -1.66
C ALA A 216 18.88 7.65 -3.00
N HIS A 217 19.41 6.71 -3.79
CA HIS A 217 19.89 6.99 -5.15
C HIS A 217 18.74 6.98 -6.17
N LEU A 218 17.71 6.16 -5.93
CA LEU A 218 16.46 6.12 -6.69
C LEU A 218 15.30 5.87 -5.73
N VAL A 219 14.25 6.64 -5.93
CA VAL A 219 13.00 6.53 -5.18
C VAL A 219 11.89 6.22 -6.15
N MET A 220 11.24 5.07 -5.97
CA MET A 220 10.03 4.70 -6.68
C MET A 220 8.83 4.90 -5.74
N VAL A 221 7.75 5.47 -6.25
CA VAL A 221 6.53 5.75 -5.49
C VAL A 221 5.32 5.20 -6.22
N ASN A 222 4.35 4.67 -5.47
CA ASN A 222 3.20 3.94 -6.00
C ASN A 222 2.07 4.82 -6.58
N SER A 223 2.07 6.13 -6.32
CA SER A 223 0.97 7.01 -6.73
C SER A 223 1.42 8.47 -6.83
N SER A 224 0.59 9.30 -7.46
CA SER A 224 0.78 10.76 -7.52
C SER A 224 0.71 11.39 -6.13
N TRP A 225 -0.18 10.89 -5.27
CA TRP A 225 -0.30 11.34 -3.88
C TRP A 225 1.00 11.07 -3.10
N THR A 226 1.48 9.81 -3.13
CA THR A 226 2.75 9.45 -2.46
C THR A 226 3.92 10.24 -3.02
N ARG A 227 3.98 10.43 -4.34
CA ARG A 227 5.00 11.24 -5.01
C ARG A 227 5.07 12.65 -4.45
N SER A 228 3.92 13.33 -4.40
CA SER A 228 3.83 14.71 -3.90
C SER A 228 4.39 14.82 -2.48
N HIS A 229 4.02 13.93 -1.56
CA HIS A 229 4.55 13.95 -0.20
C HIS A 229 6.06 13.68 -0.14
N ILE A 230 6.55 12.70 -0.89
CA ILE A 230 7.97 12.33 -0.90
C ILE A 230 8.81 13.46 -1.51
N GLU A 231 8.40 14.06 -2.61
CA GLU A 231 9.11 15.20 -3.20
C GLU A 231 9.16 16.40 -2.25
N ASN A 232 8.04 16.70 -1.57
CA ASN A 232 7.96 17.78 -0.60
C ASN A 232 8.85 17.58 0.63
N ILE A 233 8.91 16.34 1.15
CA ILE A 233 9.64 16.05 2.39
C ILE A 233 11.11 15.72 2.12
N TRP A 234 11.40 14.85 1.15
CA TRP A 234 12.76 14.37 0.87
C TRP A 234 13.55 15.30 -0.05
N ARG A 235 12.87 16.20 -0.78
CA ARG A 235 13.48 17.25 -1.63
C ARG A 235 14.45 16.71 -2.69
N ILE A 236 14.08 15.61 -3.34
CA ILE A 236 14.90 14.95 -4.37
C ILE A 236 14.09 14.57 -5.63
N PRO A 237 13.33 15.51 -6.24
CA PRO A 237 12.40 15.20 -7.33
C PRO A 237 13.05 14.53 -8.55
N GLU A 238 14.29 14.90 -8.89
CA GLU A 238 15.03 14.31 -10.01
C GLU A 238 15.34 12.81 -9.84
N ARG A 239 15.38 12.33 -8.60
CA ARG A 239 15.61 10.92 -8.22
C ARG A 239 14.32 10.18 -7.90
N THR A 240 13.17 10.84 -8.00
CA THR A 240 11.85 10.26 -7.69
C THR A 240 11.10 9.91 -8.97
N ARG A 241 10.72 8.64 -9.12
CA ARG A 241 9.98 8.11 -10.26
C ARG A 241 8.68 7.48 -9.77
N ARG A 242 7.58 7.73 -10.47
CA ARG A 242 6.31 7.06 -10.18
C ARG A 242 6.31 5.71 -10.90
N VAL A 243 6.13 4.64 -10.13
CA VAL A 243 5.98 3.27 -10.62
C VAL A 243 4.74 2.74 -9.92
N TYR A 244 3.63 2.62 -10.66
CA TYR A 244 2.37 2.14 -10.10
C TYR A 244 2.49 0.69 -9.63
N PRO A 245 1.81 0.27 -8.54
CA PRO A 245 1.95 -1.09 -8.03
C PRO A 245 1.40 -2.12 -9.03
N PRO A 246 1.91 -3.37 -9.00
CA PRO A 246 1.44 -4.44 -9.86
C PRO A 246 0.08 -4.93 -9.38
N CYS A 247 -0.99 -4.63 -10.12
CA CYS A 247 -2.33 -5.16 -9.87
C CYS A 247 -2.56 -6.43 -10.70
N ASP A 248 -3.04 -7.51 -10.06
CA ASP A 248 -3.46 -8.73 -10.79
C ASP A 248 -4.83 -8.47 -11.35
N THR A 249 -4.85 -7.98 -12.57
CA THR A 249 -6.07 -7.72 -13.30
C THR A 249 -6.27 -8.74 -14.42
N SER A 250 -5.34 -9.68 -14.62
CA SER A 250 -5.34 -10.59 -15.77
C SER A 250 -6.59 -11.47 -15.80
N ALA A 251 -6.88 -12.17 -14.71
CA ALA A 251 -8.07 -12.99 -14.55
C ALA A 251 -9.36 -12.16 -14.61
N LEU A 252 -9.34 -10.96 -14.03
CA LEU A 252 -10.50 -10.06 -13.97
C LEU A 252 -10.85 -9.45 -15.33
N GLN A 253 -9.85 -9.14 -16.15
CA GLN A 253 -10.04 -8.59 -17.49
C GLN A 253 -10.63 -9.60 -18.49
N MET A 254 -10.46 -10.90 -18.23
CA MET A 254 -11.07 -11.97 -19.02
C MET A 254 -12.57 -12.14 -18.76
N LEU A 255 -13.11 -11.48 -17.73
CA LEU A 255 -14.52 -11.58 -17.37
C LEU A 255 -15.40 -10.84 -18.38
N PRO A 256 -16.58 -11.37 -18.74
CA PRO A 256 -17.51 -10.67 -19.62
C PRO A 256 -17.99 -9.36 -18.97
N LEU A 257 -18.16 -8.34 -19.80
CA LEU A 257 -18.74 -7.06 -19.36
C LEU A 257 -20.27 -7.17 -19.27
N GLU A 258 -20.88 -7.82 -20.26
CA GLU A 258 -22.26 -8.30 -20.22
C GLU A 258 -22.46 -9.27 -19.05
N ARG A 259 -23.38 -8.94 -18.15
CA ARG A 259 -23.68 -9.76 -16.98
C ARG A 259 -25.14 -9.60 -16.54
N PRO A 260 -25.75 -10.63 -15.93
CA PRO A 260 -27.04 -10.49 -15.29
C PRO A 260 -26.97 -9.43 -14.19
N THR A 261 -27.81 -8.40 -14.26
CA THR A 261 -27.85 -7.30 -13.28
C THR A 261 -29.06 -7.37 -12.37
N THR A 262 -29.69 -8.54 -12.24
CA THR A 262 -30.96 -8.70 -11.49
C THR A 262 -30.86 -9.86 -10.50
N PRO A 263 -30.89 -9.62 -9.18
CA PRO A 263 -30.83 -8.29 -8.55
C PRO A 263 -29.44 -7.64 -8.77
N PRO A 264 -29.34 -6.30 -8.80
CA PRO A 264 -28.04 -5.63 -8.91
C PRO A 264 -27.20 -5.87 -7.64
N ILE A 265 -25.89 -6.09 -7.80
CA ILE A 265 -24.97 -6.33 -6.67
C ILE A 265 -23.92 -5.21 -6.60
N LEU A 266 -23.80 -4.58 -5.45
CA LEU A 266 -22.71 -3.69 -5.08
C LEU A 266 -21.71 -4.48 -4.23
N ILE A 267 -20.41 -4.24 -4.41
CA ILE A 267 -19.37 -4.96 -3.67
C ILE A 267 -18.37 -3.99 -3.02
N SER A 268 -17.90 -4.30 -1.81
CA SER A 268 -16.79 -3.60 -1.16
C SER A 268 -15.72 -4.59 -0.73
N VAL A 269 -14.55 -4.49 -1.33
CA VAL A 269 -13.38 -5.35 -1.06
C VAL A 269 -12.37 -4.57 -0.22
N ALA A 270 -12.32 -4.86 1.07
CA ALA A 270 -11.36 -4.28 2.01
C ALA A 270 -11.30 -5.06 3.33
N GLN A 271 -10.13 -5.06 3.98
CA GLN A 271 -9.99 -5.58 5.36
C GLN A 271 -10.90 -4.82 6.33
N PHE A 272 -11.52 -5.50 7.30
CA PHE A 272 -12.44 -4.89 8.26
C PHE A 272 -11.75 -3.99 9.30
N ARG A 273 -11.28 -2.82 8.84
CA ARG A 273 -10.47 -1.85 9.59
C ARG A 273 -11.16 -0.49 9.71
N PRO A 274 -10.82 0.33 10.73
CA PRO A 274 -11.43 1.65 10.93
C PRO A 274 -11.29 2.57 9.71
N GLU A 275 -10.09 2.65 9.13
CA GLU A 275 -9.78 3.57 8.04
C GLU A 275 -10.50 3.24 6.74
N LYS A 276 -11.03 2.02 6.61
CA LYS A 276 -11.78 1.58 5.42
C LYS A 276 -13.22 2.07 5.39
N ALA A 277 -13.69 2.72 6.47
CA ALA A 277 -14.96 3.43 6.54
C ALA A 277 -16.18 2.65 6.00
N HIS A 278 -16.26 1.33 6.26
CA HIS A 278 -17.39 0.48 5.82
C HIS A 278 -18.76 0.98 6.33
N GLY A 279 -18.79 1.59 7.53
CA GLY A 279 -20.02 2.16 8.08
C GLY A 279 -20.61 3.26 7.19
N LEU A 280 -19.77 4.10 6.59
CA LEU A 280 -20.21 5.12 5.63
C LEU A 280 -20.89 4.48 4.41
N GLN A 281 -20.39 3.34 3.94
CA GLN A 281 -20.96 2.64 2.80
C GLN A 281 -22.33 2.03 3.13
N LEU A 282 -22.52 1.49 4.35
CA LEU A 282 -23.83 1.02 4.82
C LEU A 282 -24.84 2.17 4.87
N GLU A 283 -24.45 3.32 5.42
CA GLU A 283 -25.33 4.49 5.50
C GLU A 283 -25.67 5.05 4.12
N ALA A 284 -24.68 5.17 3.23
CA ALA A 284 -24.91 5.59 1.85
C ALA A 284 -25.82 4.62 1.10
N PHE A 285 -25.67 3.32 1.33
CA PHE A 285 -26.52 2.30 0.73
C PHE A 285 -27.98 2.39 1.21
N ALA A 286 -28.20 2.61 2.52
CA ALA A 286 -29.54 2.86 3.06
C ALA A 286 -30.19 4.09 2.41
N ILE A 287 -29.47 5.21 2.29
CA ILE A 287 -29.96 6.43 1.62
C ILE A 287 -30.26 6.16 0.13
N ALA A 288 -29.43 5.36 -0.55
CA ALA A 288 -29.66 5.01 -1.94
C ALA A 288 -30.94 4.18 -2.11
N LEU A 289 -31.24 3.25 -1.21
CA LEU A 289 -32.47 2.47 -1.22
C LEU A 289 -33.72 3.36 -1.08
N GLU A 290 -33.68 4.35 -0.19
CA GLU A 290 -34.77 5.34 -0.06
C GLU A 290 -34.97 6.14 -1.36
N LYS A 291 -33.89 6.57 -2.01
CA LYS A 291 -33.92 7.32 -3.27
C LYS A 291 -34.40 6.50 -4.47
N LEU A 292 -34.17 5.18 -4.47
CA LEU A 292 -34.57 4.30 -5.56
C LEU A 292 -36.08 4.06 -5.61
N GLY A 293 -36.75 4.07 -4.45
CA GLY A 293 -38.18 3.81 -4.32
C GLY A 293 -38.53 2.31 -4.24
N PRO A 294 -39.74 1.96 -3.77
CA PRO A 294 -40.17 0.58 -3.57
C PRO A 294 -40.36 -0.23 -4.88
N GLU A 295 -40.57 0.45 -6.00
CA GLU A 295 -40.74 -0.16 -7.32
C GLU A 295 -39.43 -0.67 -7.94
N PHE A 296 -38.28 -0.21 -7.44
CA PHE A 296 -36.98 -0.64 -7.96
C PHE A 296 -36.61 -2.03 -7.43
N THR A 297 -36.02 -2.87 -8.27
CA THR A 297 -35.52 -4.18 -7.81
C THR A 297 -34.41 -3.96 -6.79
N LYS A 298 -34.65 -4.38 -5.54
CA LYS A 298 -33.75 -4.12 -4.42
C LYS A 298 -32.33 -4.66 -4.72
N PRO A 299 -31.31 -3.79 -4.77
CA PRO A 299 -29.92 -4.24 -4.90
C PRO A 299 -29.44 -4.93 -3.63
N LYS A 300 -28.36 -5.70 -3.75
CA LYS A 300 -27.60 -6.25 -2.62
C LYS A 300 -26.28 -5.53 -2.43
N LEU A 301 -25.77 -5.47 -1.20
CA LEU A 301 -24.44 -4.98 -0.88
C LEU A 301 -23.59 -6.07 -0.22
N GLN A 302 -22.48 -6.42 -0.86
CA GLN A 302 -21.56 -7.46 -0.40
C GLN A 302 -20.27 -6.85 0.14
N PHE A 303 -20.00 -7.05 1.43
CA PHE A 303 -18.71 -6.73 2.02
C PHE A 303 -17.81 -7.95 2.00
N VAL A 304 -16.64 -7.84 1.37
CA VAL A 304 -15.63 -8.89 1.27
C VAL A 304 -14.34 -8.42 1.93
N GLY A 305 -13.86 -9.15 2.93
CA GLY A 305 -12.70 -8.70 3.69
C GLY A 305 -12.13 -9.73 4.65
N SER A 306 -10.90 -9.47 5.10
CA SER A 306 -10.24 -10.31 6.11
C SER A 306 -10.32 -9.70 7.51
N CYS A 307 -10.33 -10.55 8.54
CA CYS A 307 -10.17 -10.13 9.94
C CYS A 307 -8.88 -10.72 10.53
N ARG A 308 -7.94 -9.86 10.96
CA ARG A 308 -6.61 -10.31 11.41
C ARG A 308 -6.54 -10.58 12.91
N ASN A 309 -7.44 -9.98 13.67
CA ASN A 309 -7.44 -10.03 15.13
C ASN A 309 -8.86 -9.85 15.69
N LYS A 310 -8.97 -9.93 17.02
CA LYS A 310 -10.23 -9.75 17.74
C LYS A 310 -10.91 -8.40 17.47
N GLN A 311 -10.15 -7.32 17.29
CA GLN A 311 -10.71 -5.98 17.03
C GLN A 311 -11.34 -5.89 15.63
N ASP A 312 -10.77 -6.58 14.63
CA ASP A 312 -11.35 -6.67 13.29
C ASP A 312 -12.67 -7.48 13.33
N LEU A 313 -12.70 -8.58 14.11
CA LEU A 313 -13.93 -9.38 14.33
C LEU A 313 -15.03 -8.59 15.04
N GLU A 314 -14.69 -7.86 16.10
CA GLU A 314 -15.64 -6.99 16.81
C GLU A 314 -16.20 -5.89 15.88
N ARG A 315 -15.38 -5.37 14.96
CA ARG A 315 -15.83 -4.38 13.97
C ARG A 315 -16.77 -4.99 12.95
N LEU A 316 -16.48 -6.19 12.45
CA LEU A 316 -17.39 -6.91 11.58
C LEU A 316 -18.75 -7.12 12.26
N GLN A 317 -18.77 -7.48 13.54
CA GLN A 317 -20.03 -7.62 14.28
C GLN A 317 -20.78 -6.29 14.37
N LYS A 318 -20.10 -5.18 14.70
CA LYS A 318 -20.72 -3.85 14.71
C LYS A 318 -21.32 -3.44 13.36
N LEU A 319 -20.72 -3.85 12.24
CA LEU A 319 -21.27 -3.58 10.91
C LEU A 319 -22.55 -4.39 10.66
N ARG A 320 -22.62 -5.63 11.15
CA ARG A 320 -23.86 -6.43 11.11
C ARG A 320 -24.96 -5.79 11.94
N ASP A 321 -24.65 -5.44 13.20
CA ASP A 321 -25.60 -4.77 14.09
C ASP A 321 -26.12 -3.47 13.45
N ARG A 322 -25.21 -2.68 12.85
CA ARG A 322 -25.56 -1.46 12.12
C ARG A 322 -26.46 -1.71 10.91
N SER A 323 -26.28 -2.79 10.17
CA SER A 323 -27.17 -3.15 9.06
C SER A 323 -28.59 -3.47 9.54
N THR A 324 -28.73 -4.09 10.71
CA THR A 324 -30.04 -4.34 11.35
C THR A 324 -30.67 -3.05 11.86
N GLU A 325 -29.89 -2.15 12.47
CA GLU A 325 -30.38 -0.82 12.90
C GLU A 325 -30.90 0.03 11.74
N LEU A 326 -30.29 -0.12 10.55
CA LEU A 326 -30.70 0.56 9.33
C LEU A 326 -31.83 -0.19 8.58
N HIS A 327 -32.28 -1.34 9.07
CA HIS A 327 -33.31 -2.18 8.44
C HIS A 327 -32.97 -2.64 7.02
N ILE A 328 -31.69 -2.94 6.76
CA ILE A 328 -31.16 -3.38 5.46
C ILE A 328 -30.42 -4.72 5.54
N ASP A 329 -30.46 -5.42 6.66
CA ASP A 329 -29.69 -6.65 6.91
C ASP A 329 -30.02 -7.78 5.93
N GLU A 330 -31.25 -7.87 5.42
CA GLU A 330 -31.63 -8.84 4.38
C GLU A 330 -30.95 -8.57 3.01
N LEU A 331 -30.45 -7.35 2.81
CA LEU A 331 -29.81 -6.90 1.56
C LEU A 331 -28.28 -6.82 1.68
N VAL A 332 -27.72 -7.05 2.87
CA VAL A 332 -26.29 -6.92 3.14
C VAL A 332 -25.68 -8.28 3.44
N GLU A 333 -24.63 -8.64 2.70
CA GLU A 333 -23.90 -9.89 2.90
C GLU A 333 -22.46 -9.61 3.33
N PHE A 334 -21.96 -10.36 4.31
CA PHE A 334 -20.59 -10.23 4.81
C PHE A 334 -19.81 -11.52 4.55
N HIS A 335 -18.84 -11.43 3.64
CA HIS A 335 -17.96 -12.51 3.20
C HIS A 335 -16.57 -12.32 3.85
N LYS A 336 -16.30 -13.12 4.88
CA LYS A 336 -15.08 -13.00 5.68
C LYS A 336 -14.06 -14.07 5.30
N ASP A 337 -12.82 -13.67 5.03
CA ASP A 337 -11.68 -14.56 4.76
C ASP A 337 -11.92 -15.56 3.60
N ILE A 338 -12.61 -15.14 2.54
CA ILE A 338 -12.87 -15.99 1.37
C ILE A 338 -11.63 -16.16 0.49
N SER A 339 -11.63 -17.19 -0.36
CA SER A 339 -10.52 -17.41 -1.30
C SER A 339 -10.51 -16.36 -2.42
N TYR A 340 -9.35 -16.13 -3.05
CA TYR A 340 -9.26 -15.24 -4.22
C TYR A 340 -10.18 -15.70 -5.35
N ARG A 341 -10.33 -17.02 -5.54
CA ARG A 341 -11.25 -17.59 -6.53
C ARG A 341 -12.70 -17.17 -6.25
N ASP A 342 -13.14 -17.25 -5.00
CA ASP A 342 -14.50 -16.86 -4.61
C ASP A 342 -14.68 -15.33 -4.73
N LEU A 343 -13.65 -14.54 -4.39
CA LEU A 343 -13.65 -13.09 -4.60
C LEU A 343 -13.85 -12.74 -6.09
N VAL A 344 -13.15 -13.41 -7.00
CA VAL A 344 -13.33 -13.23 -8.45
C VAL A 344 -14.78 -13.52 -8.85
N GLN A 345 -15.39 -14.58 -8.32
CA GLN A 345 -16.81 -14.90 -8.61
C GLN A 345 -17.77 -13.82 -8.11
N LEU A 346 -17.52 -13.22 -6.94
CA LEU A 346 -18.34 -12.10 -6.45
C LEU A 346 -18.14 -10.84 -7.30
N LEU A 347 -16.90 -10.53 -7.71
CA LEU A 347 -16.59 -9.40 -8.59
C LEU A 347 -17.23 -9.53 -9.98
N VAL A 348 -17.35 -10.75 -10.51
CA VAL A 348 -18.09 -11.03 -11.77
C VAL A 348 -19.55 -10.59 -11.67
N GLY A 349 -20.19 -10.81 -10.52
CA GLY A 349 -21.61 -10.49 -10.31
C GLY A 349 -21.87 -9.02 -9.96
N ALA A 350 -20.85 -8.27 -9.57
CA ALA A 350 -21.02 -6.90 -9.11
C ALA A 350 -21.20 -5.91 -10.28
N VAL A 351 -22.15 -4.98 -10.14
CA VAL A 351 -22.35 -3.86 -11.08
C VAL A 351 -21.52 -2.64 -10.69
N ALA A 352 -21.23 -2.47 -9.40
CA ALA A 352 -20.40 -1.39 -8.89
C ALA A 352 -19.58 -1.84 -7.68
N GLY A 353 -18.41 -1.23 -7.52
CA GLY A 353 -17.50 -1.46 -6.40
C GLY A 353 -17.37 -0.21 -5.54
N LEU A 354 -17.56 -0.34 -4.23
CA LEU A 354 -17.45 0.75 -3.26
C LEU A 354 -16.06 0.76 -2.61
N HIS A 355 -15.49 1.95 -2.48
CA HIS A 355 -14.25 2.18 -1.74
C HIS A 355 -14.33 3.53 -1.02
N SER A 356 -14.31 3.52 0.32
CA SER A 356 -14.54 4.72 1.13
C SER A 356 -13.36 5.15 2.00
N MET A 357 -12.16 4.60 1.78
CA MET A 357 -10.99 5.00 2.55
C MET A 357 -10.51 6.38 2.13
N THR A 358 -10.63 7.35 3.03
CA THR A 358 -10.00 8.68 2.89
C THR A 358 -8.48 8.54 2.89
N ASP A 359 -7.86 9.20 1.93
CA ASP A 359 -6.41 9.26 1.72
C ASP A 359 -5.80 7.86 1.51
N GLU A 360 -6.54 7.02 0.80
CA GLU A 360 -6.02 5.77 0.28
C GLU A 360 -4.82 6.03 -0.62
N HIS A 361 -3.69 5.44 -0.25
CA HIS A 361 -2.41 5.76 -0.87
C HIS A 361 -2.38 5.41 -2.36
N PHE A 362 -3.05 4.32 -2.76
CA PHE A 362 -3.26 3.94 -4.15
C PHE A 362 -4.69 3.47 -4.39
N GLY A 363 -5.07 2.30 -3.87
CA GLY A 363 -6.43 1.73 -4.02
C GLY A 363 -6.50 0.55 -4.99
N ILE A 364 -5.80 -0.55 -4.68
CA ILE A 364 -5.77 -1.75 -5.55
C ILE A 364 -7.18 -2.30 -5.81
N SER A 365 -8.07 -2.32 -4.81
CA SER A 365 -9.44 -2.81 -5.02
C SER A 365 -10.24 -1.96 -6.00
N VAL A 366 -9.97 -0.66 -6.11
CA VAL A 366 -10.58 0.19 -7.15
C VAL A 366 -10.16 -0.27 -8.55
N VAL A 367 -8.89 -0.62 -8.72
CA VAL A 367 -8.39 -1.20 -9.98
C VAL A 367 -9.00 -2.58 -10.25
N GLU A 368 -9.19 -3.41 -9.22
CA GLU A 368 -9.85 -4.71 -9.35
C GLU A 368 -11.31 -4.56 -9.81
N TYR A 369 -12.05 -3.57 -9.31
CA TYR A 369 -13.40 -3.26 -9.77
C TYR A 369 -13.41 -2.91 -11.27
N MET A 370 -12.54 -1.97 -11.66
CA MET A 370 -12.40 -1.55 -13.05
C MET A 370 -12.06 -2.73 -13.97
N ALA A 371 -11.09 -3.56 -13.58
CA ALA A 371 -10.71 -4.74 -14.33
C ALA A 371 -11.86 -5.75 -14.46
N ALA A 372 -12.60 -5.97 -13.37
CA ALA A 372 -13.76 -6.86 -13.33
C ALA A 372 -14.97 -6.31 -14.10
N GLY A 373 -14.96 -5.05 -14.54
CA GLY A 373 -16.10 -4.37 -15.18
C GLY A 373 -17.17 -3.88 -14.21
N ALA A 374 -16.87 -3.85 -12.91
CA ALA A 374 -17.72 -3.19 -11.92
C ALA A 374 -17.37 -1.69 -11.88
N ILE A 375 -18.37 -0.82 -11.93
CA ILE A 375 -18.14 0.63 -11.92
C ILE A 375 -17.61 1.05 -10.54
N PRO A 376 -16.40 1.63 -10.43
CA PRO A 376 -15.87 2.05 -9.14
C PRO A 376 -16.58 3.32 -8.66
N ILE A 377 -17.00 3.31 -7.40
CA ILE A 377 -17.42 4.48 -6.62
C ILE A 377 -16.43 4.59 -5.47
N ALA A 378 -15.47 5.50 -5.61
CA ALA A 378 -14.31 5.59 -4.73
C ALA A 378 -14.22 6.92 -3.99
N HIS A 379 -13.43 6.95 -2.91
CA HIS A 379 -13.22 8.18 -2.15
C HIS A 379 -12.55 9.27 -2.99
N LYS A 380 -13.07 10.50 -2.93
CA LYS A 380 -12.53 11.68 -3.63
C LYS A 380 -11.28 12.24 -2.97
N SER A 381 -10.27 11.40 -2.73
CA SER A 381 -8.94 11.86 -2.33
C SER A 381 -7.83 10.88 -2.74
N ALA A 382 -6.58 11.34 -2.66
CA ALA A 382 -5.36 10.56 -2.88
C ALA A 382 -5.37 9.66 -4.13
N GLY A 383 -4.87 8.43 -4.04
CA GLY A 383 -4.69 7.51 -5.17
C GLY A 383 -5.95 7.30 -6.02
N PRO A 384 -7.12 7.00 -5.43
CA PRO A 384 -8.35 6.85 -6.19
C PRO A 384 -8.70 8.06 -7.05
N MET A 385 -8.57 9.28 -6.51
CA MET A 385 -8.89 10.52 -7.23
C MET A 385 -7.79 10.96 -8.20
N MET A 386 -6.52 10.83 -7.83
CA MET A 386 -5.41 11.42 -8.57
C MET A 386 -4.88 10.51 -9.69
N ASP A 387 -5.09 9.19 -9.57
CA ASP A 387 -4.48 8.22 -10.46
C ASP A 387 -5.50 7.27 -11.08
N ILE A 388 -6.47 6.78 -10.31
CA ILE A 388 -7.31 5.64 -10.73
C ILE A 388 -8.59 6.08 -11.43
N VAL A 389 -9.48 6.82 -10.78
CA VAL A 389 -10.79 7.23 -11.34
C VAL A 389 -10.65 8.56 -12.08
N LEU A 390 -10.05 8.51 -13.28
CA LEU A 390 -10.01 9.63 -14.22
C LEU A 390 -10.52 9.16 -15.57
N ASP A 391 -10.97 10.10 -16.39
CA ASP A 391 -11.44 9.81 -17.74
C ASP A 391 -10.38 9.04 -18.58
N GLU A 392 -10.89 8.17 -19.46
CA GLU A 392 -10.13 7.38 -20.42
C GLU A 392 -10.75 7.60 -21.80
N ASP A 393 -9.96 8.14 -22.74
CA ASP A 393 -10.44 8.53 -24.08
C ASP A 393 -11.72 9.38 -24.09
N GLY A 394 -11.85 10.30 -23.14
CA GLY A 394 -13.01 11.18 -23.00
C GLY A 394 -14.24 10.54 -22.37
N HIS A 395 -14.15 9.28 -21.92
CA HIS A 395 -15.21 8.57 -21.22
C HIS A 395 -14.93 8.52 -19.72
N GLN A 396 -15.96 8.76 -18.92
CA GLN A 396 -15.90 8.60 -17.47
C GLN A 396 -15.62 7.12 -17.12
N THR A 397 -14.84 6.86 -16.08
CA THR A 397 -14.48 5.48 -15.66
C THR A 397 -15.08 5.07 -14.31
N GLY A 398 -15.91 5.92 -13.71
CA GLY A 398 -16.50 5.73 -12.39
C GLY A 398 -16.77 7.03 -11.65
N PHE A 399 -17.08 6.94 -10.36
CA PHE A 399 -17.51 8.07 -9.54
C PHE A 399 -16.59 8.31 -8.35
N LEU A 400 -16.47 9.57 -7.96
CA LEU A 400 -15.74 10.01 -6.79
C LEU A 400 -16.70 10.67 -5.79
N ALA A 401 -16.63 10.25 -4.53
CA ALA A 401 -17.48 10.76 -3.46
C ALA A 401 -16.69 10.92 -2.14
N SER A 402 -17.07 11.88 -1.31
CA SER A 402 -16.52 12.11 0.02
C SER A 402 -17.54 11.85 1.11
N GLU A 403 -18.78 12.28 0.90
CA GLU A 403 -19.86 12.19 1.91
C GLU A 403 -20.89 11.11 1.55
N LYS A 404 -21.58 10.59 2.56
CA LYS A 404 -22.56 9.50 2.39
C LYS A 404 -23.66 9.83 1.37
N GLU A 405 -24.09 11.09 1.28
CA GLU A 405 -25.08 11.55 0.30
C GLU A 405 -24.54 11.47 -1.14
N GLU A 406 -23.27 11.83 -1.36
CA GLU A 406 -22.60 11.75 -2.67
C GLU A 406 -22.41 10.28 -3.10
N TYR A 407 -22.05 9.39 -2.15
CA TYR A 407 -22.02 7.95 -2.41
C TYR A 407 -23.41 7.43 -2.79
N ALA A 408 -24.45 7.84 -2.06
CA ALA A 408 -25.81 7.43 -2.35
C ALA A 408 -26.25 7.89 -3.75
N ASP A 409 -25.93 9.13 -4.13
CA ASP A 409 -26.21 9.65 -5.48
C ASP A 409 -25.47 8.88 -6.57
N ALA A 410 -24.20 8.55 -6.35
CA ALA A 410 -23.42 7.73 -7.27
C ALA A 410 -23.98 6.30 -7.40
N ILE A 411 -24.39 5.68 -6.29
CA ILE A 411 -25.04 4.36 -6.29
C ILE A 411 -26.33 4.41 -7.11
N VAL A 412 -27.20 5.38 -6.85
CA VAL A 412 -28.46 5.56 -7.59
C VAL A 412 -28.18 5.77 -9.08
N LYS A 413 -27.18 6.60 -9.42
CA LYS A 413 -26.81 6.87 -10.81
C LYS A 413 -26.35 5.60 -11.53
N VAL A 414 -25.48 4.79 -10.93
CA VAL A 414 -25.03 3.52 -11.53
C VAL A 414 -26.20 2.53 -11.70
N LEU A 415 -27.07 2.43 -10.70
CA LEU A 415 -28.19 1.48 -10.72
C LEU A 415 -29.28 1.85 -11.74
N ARG A 416 -29.49 3.15 -11.98
CA ARG A 416 -30.42 3.65 -13.00
C ARG A 416 -29.80 3.76 -14.40
N MET A 417 -28.48 3.60 -14.52
CA MET A 417 -27.77 3.69 -15.78
C MET A 417 -28.24 2.61 -16.76
N PRO A 418 -28.60 2.97 -18.00
CA PRO A 418 -28.86 2.00 -19.06
C PRO A 418 -27.67 1.04 -19.23
N GLU A 419 -27.96 -0.21 -19.60
CA GLU A 419 -26.91 -1.23 -19.71
C GLU A 419 -25.81 -0.85 -20.69
N ALA A 420 -26.16 -0.28 -21.85
CA ALA A 420 -25.20 0.18 -22.85
C ALA A 420 -24.25 1.26 -22.29
N GLU A 421 -24.79 2.29 -21.64
CA GLU A 421 -23.97 3.37 -21.03
C GLU A 421 -23.07 2.82 -19.91
N ARG A 422 -23.58 1.87 -19.12
CA ARG A 422 -22.79 1.22 -18.07
C ARG A 422 -21.67 0.36 -18.64
N GLN A 423 -21.92 -0.34 -19.75
CA GLN A 423 -20.90 -1.12 -20.45
C GLN A 423 -19.81 -0.23 -21.02
N GLU A 424 -20.17 0.88 -21.69
CA GLU A 424 -19.19 1.87 -22.18
C GLU A 424 -18.30 2.40 -21.05
N MET A 425 -18.89 2.76 -19.91
CA MET A 425 -18.14 3.18 -18.72
C MET A 425 -17.22 2.07 -18.19
N ALA A 426 -17.69 0.82 -18.17
CA ALA A 426 -16.92 -0.33 -17.73
C ALA A 426 -15.76 -0.67 -18.68
N GLU A 427 -15.93 -0.51 -19.99
CA GLU A 427 -14.87 -0.67 -21.00
C GLU A 427 -13.77 0.38 -20.81
N ALA A 428 -14.15 1.64 -20.67
CA ALA A 428 -13.22 2.74 -20.40
C ALA A 428 -12.46 2.50 -19.09
N ALA A 429 -13.16 2.10 -18.03
CA ALA A 429 -12.56 1.76 -16.75
C ALA A 429 -11.58 0.58 -16.86
N ARG A 430 -11.96 -0.50 -17.54
CA ARG A 430 -11.10 -1.68 -17.74
C ARG A 430 -9.86 -1.34 -18.55
N LYS A 431 -10.00 -0.55 -19.61
CA LYS A 431 -8.86 -0.07 -20.42
C LYS A 431 -7.89 0.71 -19.54
N ARG A 432 -8.40 1.63 -18.72
CA ARG A 432 -7.60 2.39 -17.78
C ARG A 432 -6.87 1.51 -16.76
N ALA A 433 -7.52 0.46 -16.25
CA ALA A 433 -6.93 -0.47 -15.29
C ALA A 433 -5.65 -1.16 -15.82
N GLN A 434 -5.49 -1.29 -17.15
CA GLN A 434 -4.29 -1.87 -17.77
C GLN A 434 -3.01 -1.08 -17.48
N ARG A 435 -3.12 0.22 -17.17
CA ARG A 435 -2.01 1.09 -16.76
C ARG A 435 -1.40 0.69 -15.41
N PHE A 436 -2.07 -0.17 -14.66
CA PHE A 436 -1.64 -0.67 -13.35
C PHE A 436 -1.36 -2.18 -13.36
N SER A 437 -1.27 -2.78 -14.56
CA SER A 437 -0.99 -4.21 -14.72
C SER A 437 0.40 -4.57 -14.20
N GLU A 438 0.59 -5.86 -13.87
CA GLU A 438 1.91 -6.40 -13.53
C GLU A 438 2.95 -6.18 -14.64
N GLN A 439 2.54 -6.32 -15.91
CA GLN A 439 3.40 -6.02 -17.04
C GLN A 439 3.85 -4.56 -17.04
N ARG A 440 2.92 -3.62 -16.80
CA ARG A 440 3.27 -2.20 -16.76
C ARG A 440 4.20 -1.87 -15.59
N PHE A 441 3.95 -2.43 -14.41
CA PHE A 441 4.90 -2.34 -13.28
C PHE A 441 6.28 -2.85 -13.68
N HIS A 442 6.36 -4.01 -14.34
CA HIS A 442 7.62 -4.60 -14.76
C HIS A 442 8.41 -3.68 -15.70
N GLU A 443 7.75 -3.12 -16.72
CA GLU A 443 8.33 -2.16 -17.67
C GLU A 443 8.86 -0.91 -16.95
N ASP A 444 7.99 -0.24 -16.18
CA ASP A 444 8.32 1.01 -15.48
C ASP A 444 9.39 0.81 -14.40
N PHE A 445 9.33 -0.28 -13.64
CA PHE A 445 10.34 -0.64 -12.64
C PHE A 445 11.70 -0.88 -13.31
N THR A 446 11.71 -1.69 -14.37
CA THR A 446 12.95 -2.03 -15.11
C THR A 446 13.59 -0.78 -15.70
N GLU A 447 12.79 0.11 -16.30
CA GLU A 447 13.26 1.40 -16.81
C GLU A 447 13.90 2.24 -15.70
N ALA A 448 13.25 2.32 -14.54
CA ALA A 448 13.74 3.13 -13.42
C ALA A 448 15.06 2.61 -12.85
N VAL A 449 15.21 1.28 -12.67
CA VAL A 449 16.39 0.70 -12.00
C VAL A 449 17.57 0.47 -12.96
N ARG A 450 17.32 0.29 -14.26
CA ARG A 450 18.35 -0.03 -15.26
C ARG A 450 19.58 0.89 -15.20
N PRO A 451 19.46 2.23 -15.18
CA PRO A 451 20.63 3.11 -15.14
C PRO A 451 21.53 2.89 -13.92
N ILE A 452 20.97 2.42 -12.80
CA ILE A 452 21.74 2.16 -11.57
C ILE A 452 22.35 0.76 -11.61
N LEU A 453 21.59 -0.24 -12.03
CA LEU A 453 22.02 -1.63 -12.04
C LEU A 453 23.07 -1.94 -13.13
N THR A 454 23.08 -1.19 -14.24
CA THR A 454 24.01 -1.43 -15.35
C THR A 454 25.24 -0.53 -15.36
N ALA A 455 25.20 0.64 -14.70
CA ALA A 455 26.33 1.58 -14.64
C ALA A 455 27.56 1.07 -13.86
N THR A 456 27.54 -0.17 -13.37
CA THR A 456 28.64 -0.83 -12.66
C THR A 456 29.34 -1.90 -13.51
N ARG A 457 28.99 -2.01 -14.80
CA ARG A 457 29.58 -2.97 -15.74
C ARG A 457 30.63 -2.35 -16.69
N ASP A 458 30.78 -1.03 -16.66
CA ASP A 458 31.88 -0.27 -17.28
C ASP A 458 32.84 0.19 -16.19
#